data_AF-A0A9W7DB64-F1
#
_entry.id   AF-A0A9W7DB64-F1
#
_cell.length_a   1.000
_cell.length_b   1.000
_cell.length_c   1.000
_cell.angle_alpha   90.00
_cell.angle_beta   90.00
_cell.angle_gamma   90.00
#
_symmetry.space_group_name_H-M   'P 1'
#
loop_
_entity.id
_entity.type
_entity.pdbx_description
1 polymer ?
#
loop_
_entity_poly.entity_id
_entity_poly.type
_entity_poly.pdbx_seq_one_letter_code
_entity_poly.pdbx_strand_id
1 'polypeptide(L)'
;MDLLDQWPEIVISPLEVVDKGGENINSAERTNHDLSYPEGSSINDYTDQDSITRPDYSHGDAVATEIIRAKHQHPGSEVNIMAGDVASAFRNVSIHSKGVYLFAGLSEEDNELVIEVSVPFGWTGSPGSYEIVGSAISYVHGNHTNELYLSGFFNYCNGLIQRVT
;
A
#
# COMPACT_ATOMS: atom_id res chain seq x y z
N MET A 1 26.45 -11.52 -23.23
CA MET A 1 26.81 -10.53 -22.20
C MET A 1 25.66 -10.55 -21.23
N ASP A 2 25.92 -10.92 -19.98
CA ASP A 2 24.88 -10.98 -18.96
C ASP A 2 24.47 -9.55 -18.56
N LEU A 3 23.23 -9.34 -18.11
CA LEU A 3 22.80 -8.07 -17.54
C LEU A 3 23.54 -7.80 -16.23
N LEU A 4 23.80 -8.86 -15.45
CA LEU A 4 24.54 -8.76 -14.18
C LEU A 4 26.01 -8.35 -14.41
N ASP A 5 26.60 -8.74 -15.55
CA ASP A 5 27.95 -8.28 -15.94
C ASP A 5 27.98 -6.77 -16.24
N GLN A 6 26.85 -6.19 -16.65
CA GLN A 6 26.72 -4.80 -17.06
C GLN A 6 26.28 -3.88 -15.93
N TRP A 7 25.68 -4.42 -14.87
CA TRP A 7 25.12 -3.66 -13.76
C TRP A 7 25.56 -4.24 -12.41
N PRO A 8 26.84 -4.08 -12.05
CA PRO A 8 27.41 -4.70 -10.84
C PRO A 8 26.84 -4.13 -9.52
N GLU A 9 26.16 -2.99 -9.56
CA GLU A 9 25.53 -2.38 -8.39
C GLU A 9 24.20 -3.02 -7.99
N ILE A 10 23.62 -3.87 -8.84
CA ILE A 10 22.31 -4.47 -8.59
C ILE A 10 22.30 -5.31 -7.31
N VAL A 11 21.30 -5.08 -6.46
CA VAL A 11 21.07 -5.85 -5.24
C VAL A 11 20.00 -6.88 -5.53
N ILE A 12 20.37 -8.15 -5.35
CA ILE A 12 19.50 -9.30 -5.61
C ILE A 12 19.05 -9.87 -4.28
N SER A 13 17.75 -10.10 -4.15
CA SER A 13 17.19 -10.91 -3.07
C SER A 13 16.31 -12.04 -3.61
N PRO A 14 16.01 -13.07 -2.79
CA PRO A 14 15.25 -14.23 -3.24
C PRO A 14 13.83 -13.88 -3.68
N LEU A 15 13.36 -14.56 -4.73
CA LEU A 15 11.94 -14.64 -5.07
C LEU A 15 11.39 -15.99 -4.64
N GLU A 16 10.33 -15.98 -3.85
CA GLU A 16 9.63 -17.19 -3.43
C GLU A 16 8.22 -17.19 -4.00
N VAL A 17 7.75 -18.35 -4.47
CA VAL A 17 6.35 -18.50 -4.87
C VAL A 17 5.58 -19.05 -3.69
N VAL A 18 4.59 -18.31 -3.23
CA VAL A 18 3.73 -18.69 -2.10
C VAL A 18 2.34 -19.01 -2.60
N ASP A 19 1.88 -20.22 -2.27
CA ASP A 19 0.51 -20.65 -2.53
C ASP A 19 -0.48 -19.83 -1.70
N LYS A 20 -1.39 -19.15 -2.38
CA LYS A 20 -2.49 -18.43 -1.72
C LYS A 20 -3.58 -19.45 -1.39
N GLY A 21 -3.43 -20.13 -0.26
CA GLY A 21 -4.32 -21.22 0.17
C GLY A 21 -5.82 -20.93 -0.04
N GLY A 22 -6.48 -21.84 -0.76
CA GLY A 22 -7.92 -21.87 -1.01
C GLY A 22 -8.28 -23.06 -1.92
N GLU A 23 -9.38 -23.77 -1.64
CA GLU A 23 -9.82 -25.00 -2.34
C GLU A 23 -10.18 -24.83 -3.83
N ASN A 24 -9.88 -23.69 -4.46
CA ASN A 24 -10.18 -23.45 -5.87
C ASN A 24 -8.92 -23.58 -6.74
N ILE A 25 -9.06 -24.33 -7.84
CA ILE A 25 -8.03 -24.66 -8.84
C ILE A 25 -7.49 -23.41 -9.60
N ASN A 26 -8.00 -22.22 -9.28
CA ASN A 26 -7.49 -20.91 -9.70
C ASN A 26 -6.75 -20.20 -8.55
N SER A 27 -5.98 -20.94 -7.75
CA SER A 27 -5.12 -20.35 -6.72
C SER A 27 -4.09 -19.47 -7.42
N ALA A 28 -4.29 -18.15 -7.36
CA ALA A 28 -3.30 -17.21 -7.82
C ALA A 28 -2.09 -17.31 -6.88
N GLU A 29 -1.06 -18.03 -7.33
CA GLU A 29 0.26 -18.00 -6.73
C GLU A 29 0.74 -16.55 -6.58
N ARG A 30 1.35 -16.25 -5.44
CA ARG A 30 1.92 -14.93 -5.18
C ARG A 30 3.43 -15.05 -5.10
N THR A 31 4.11 -14.35 -5.99
CA THR A 31 5.55 -14.12 -5.85
C THR A 31 5.78 -13.19 -4.65
N ASN A 32 6.53 -13.69 -3.68
CA ASN A 32 7.04 -12.96 -2.52
C ASN A 32 8.49 -12.58 -2.81
N HIS A 33 8.79 -11.28 -2.75
CA HIS A 33 10.16 -10.77 -2.87
C HIS A 33 10.71 -10.61 -1.47
N ASP A 34 11.65 -11.48 -1.06
CA ASP A 34 12.17 -11.44 0.31
C ASP A 34 13.17 -10.30 0.46
N LEU A 35 12.63 -9.12 0.78
CA LEU A 35 13.40 -7.91 1.03
C LEU A 35 13.95 -7.82 2.47
N SER A 36 13.70 -8.85 3.28
CA SER A 36 14.25 -9.01 4.63
C SER A 36 15.44 -9.97 4.67
N TYR A 37 15.79 -10.59 3.54
CA TYR A 37 16.97 -11.42 3.38
C TYR A 37 18.15 -10.66 2.74
N PRO A 38 19.39 -10.96 3.15
CA PRO A 38 19.75 -11.70 4.35
C PRO A 38 19.59 -10.82 5.60
N GLU A 39 19.23 -11.43 6.72
CA GLU A 39 19.06 -10.73 8.00
C GLU A 39 20.31 -9.92 8.38
N GLY A 40 20.11 -8.66 8.78
CA GLY A 40 21.16 -7.73 9.19
C GLY A 40 21.88 -7.01 8.04
N SER A 41 21.54 -7.33 6.79
CA SER A 41 22.07 -6.64 5.60
C SER A 41 21.09 -6.64 4.42
N SER A 42 19.80 -6.83 4.71
CA SER A 42 18.74 -6.78 3.71
C SER A 42 18.41 -5.34 3.32
N ILE A 43 17.63 -5.17 2.26
CA ILE A 43 17.09 -3.86 1.89
C ILE A 43 16.28 -3.27 3.05
N ASN A 44 15.51 -4.08 3.76
CA ASN A 44 14.75 -3.64 4.92
C ASN A 44 15.63 -3.19 6.08
N ASP A 45 16.78 -3.83 6.32
CA ASP A 45 17.73 -3.43 7.37
C ASP A 45 18.42 -2.10 7.05
N TYR A 46 18.71 -1.84 5.77
CA TYR A 46 19.34 -0.60 5.33
C TYR A 46 18.36 0.54 5.06
N THR A 47 17.06 0.28 5.12
CA THR A 47 16.04 1.32 4.90
C THR A 47 15.97 2.24 6.09
N ASP A 48 16.31 3.51 5.88
CA ASP A 48 16.15 4.57 6.88
C ASP A 48 14.66 4.89 7.08
N GLN A 49 14.05 4.22 8.07
CA GLN A 49 12.66 4.42 8.43
C GLN A 49 12.38 5.78 9.09
N ASP A 50 13.40 6.47 9.60
CA ASP A 50 13.24 7.80 10.19
C ASP A 50 13.11 8.86 9.10
N SER A 51 13.63 8.60 7.90
CA SER A 51 13.45 9.45 6.71
C SER A 51 12.07 9.33 6.05
N ILE A 52 11.28 8.30 6.42
CA ILE A 52 9.99 8.00 5.82
C ILE A 52 8.88 8.70 6.60
N THR A 53 8.05 9.47 5.90
CA THR A 53 6.87 10.10 6.51
C THR A 53 5.96 9.04 7.09
N ARG A 54 5.78 9.06 8.41
CA ARG A 54 4.85 8.18 9.10
C ARG A 54 3.43 8.75 9.00
N PRO A 55 2.44 7.95 8.55
CA PRO A 55 1.05 8.35 8.65
C PRO A 55 0.65 8.60 10.10
N ASP A 56 -0.08 9.70 10.33
CA ASP A 56 -0.79 9.92 11.58
C ASP A 56 -2.17 9.25 11.47
N TYR A 57 -2.30 8.08 12.08
CA TYR A 57 -3.56 7.35 12.07
C TYR A 57 -4.46 7.85 13.19
N SER A 58 -5.66 8.32 12.81
CA SER A 58 -6.71 8.59 13.79
C SER A 58 -7.08 7.30 14.54
N HIS A 59 -7.40 7.42 15.83
CA HIS A 59 -7.87 6.27 16.59
C HIS A 59 -9.29 5.88 16.15
N GLY A 60 -9.63 4.59 16.27
CA GLY A 60 -10.90 4.05 15.78
C GLY A 60 -12.15 4.65 16.44
N ASP A 61 -11.99 5.34 17.57
CA ASP A 61 -13.05 6.10 18.22
C ASP A 61 -13.53 7.29 17.37
N ALA A 62 -12.72 7.82 16.47
CA ALA A 62 -13.10 8.88 15.55
C ALA A 62 -14.23 8.43 14.61
N VAL A 63 -14.14 7.20 14.08
CA VAL A 63 -15.18 6.59 13.25
C VAL A 63 -16.47 6.39 14.04
N ALA A 64 -16.38 5.84 15.26
CA ALA A 64 -17.54 5.64 16.12
C ALA A 64 -18.21 6.97 16.49
N THR A 65 -17.43 7.98 16.83
CA THR A 65 -17.89 9.34 17.13
C THR A 65 -18.63 9.94 15.94
N GLU A 66 -18.11 9.77 14.73
CA GLU A 66 -18.74 10.29 13.53
C GLU A 66 -20.07 9.58 13.22
N ILE A 67 -20.13 8.25 13.36
CA ILE A 67 -21.37 7.49 13.17
C ILE A 67 -22.46 8.00 14.12
N ILE A 68 -22.10 8.21 15.39
CA ILE A 68 -23.02 8.75 16.40
C ILE A 68 -23.46 10.17 16.01
N ARG A 69 -22.54 11.03 15.56
CA ARG A 69 -22.84 12.39 15.10
C ARG A 69 -23.81 12.39 13.92
N ALA A 70 -23.55 11.57 12.91
CA ALA A 70 -24.39 11.44 11.72
C ALA A 70 -25.81 10.96 12.05
N LYS A 71 -25.95 9.97 12.96
CA LYS A 71 -27.26 9.50 13.43
C LYS A 71 -28.06 10.58 14.16
N HIS A 72 -27.39 11.43 14.96
CA HIS A 72 -28.06 12.54 15.64
C HIS A 72 -28.49 13.65 14.67
N GLN A 73 -27.67 13.97 13.66
CA GLN A 73 -27.98 15.01 12.68
C GLN A 73 -29.09 14.60 11.71
N HIS A 74 -29.26 13.30 11.46
CA HIS A 74 -30.27 12.78 10.53
C HIS A 74 -31.13 11.68 11.16
N PRO A 75 -32.01 12.02 12.13
CA PRO A 75 -32.90 11.06 12.76
C PRO A 75 -33.77 10.34 11.71
N GLY A 76 -33.81 9.00 11.78
CA GLY A 76 -34.61 8.16 10.89
C GLY A 76 -33.97 7.85 9.53
N SER A 77 -32.78 8.37 9.24
CA SER A 77 -31.99 7.95 8.07
C SER A 77 -31.06 6.79 8.40
N GLU A 78 -30.79 5.91 7.43
CA GLU A 78 -29.73 4.91 7.55
C GLU A 78 -28.36 5.59 7.41
N VAL A 79 -27.42 5.22 8.28
CA VAL A 79 -26.02 5.68 8.22
C VAL A 79 -25.17 4.49 7.80
N ASN A 80 -24.57 4.59 6.61
CA ASN A 80 -23.75 3.54 6.01
C ASN A 80 -22.26 3.95 6.02
N ILE A 81 -21.38 2.94 6.02
CA ILE A 81 -19.92 3.13 5.97
C ILE A 81 -19.44 2.59 4.62
N MET A 82 -18.59 3.35 3.93
CA MET A 82 -17.96 2.94 2.68
C MET A 82 -16.47 2.66 2.94
N ALA A 83 -16.14 1.42 3.26
CA ALA A 83 -14.74 1.00 3.27
C ALA A 83 -14.34 0.56 1.86
N GLY A 84 -13.18 1.02 1.40
CA GLY A 84 -12.59 0.59 0.14
C GLY A 84 -11.11 0.22 0.33
N ASP A 85 -10.65 -0.76 -0.42
CA ASP A 85 -9.23 -1.08 -0.55
C ASP A 85 -8.74 -0.64 -1.93
N VAL A 86 -7.50 -0.14 -2.00
CA VAL A 86 -6.86 0.18 -3.27
C VAL A 86 -6.07 -1.04 -3.73
N ALA A 87 -6.65 -1.79 -4.66
CA ALA A 87 -6.01 -2.96 -5.24
C ALA A 87 -4.63 -2.60 -5.80
N SER A 88 -3.62 -3.38 -5.41
CA SER A 88 -2.23 -3.18 -5.85
C SER A 88 -1.68 -1.77 -5.55
N ALA A 89 -2.10 -1.16 -4.44
CA ALA A 89 -1.73 0.19 -4.00
C ALA A 89 -0.26 0.58 -4.30
N PHE A 90 0.69 -0.25 -3.87
CA PHE A 90 2.12 0.04 -4.03
C PHE A 90 2.60 0.04 -5.49
N ARG A 91 1.97 -0.75 -6.37
CA ARG A 91 2.29 -0.76 -7.81
C ARG A 91 1.97 0.58 -8.48
N ASN A 92 1.14 1.41 -7.86
CA ASN A 92 0.82 2.76 -8.35
C ASN A 92 1.88 3.80 -7.97
N VAL A 93 2.90 3.43 -7.18
CA VAL A 93 3.98 4.32 -6.76
C VAL A 93 5.27 3.86 -7.41
N SER A 94 5.80 4.67 -8.33
CA SER A 94 7.06 4.35 -9.02
C SER A 94 8.27 4.60 -8.14
N ILE A 95 9.29 3.74 -8.28
CA ILE A 95 10.61 3.98 -7.71
C ILE A 95 11.39 4.90 -8.65
N HIS A 96 12.15 5.83 -8.09
CA HIS A 96 13.04 6.67 -8.88
C HIS A 96 14.07 5.81 -9.63
N SER A 97 14.36 6.10 -10.89
CA SER A 97 15.24 5.26 -11.74
C SER A 97 16.62 4.99 -11.15
N LYS A 98 17.15 5.89 -10.33
CA LYS A 98 18.41 5.70 -9.59
C LYS A 98 18.31 4.78 -8.37
N GLY A 99 17.14 4.22 -8.05
CA GLY A 99 16.91 3.35 -6.90
C GLY A 99 16.38 1.97 -7.26
N VAL A 100 15.94 1.73 -8.51
CA VAL A 100 15.39 0.42 -8.94
C VAL A 100 16.40 -0.72 -8.82
N TYR A 101 17.71 -0.41 -8.86
CA TYR A 101 18.78 -1.39 -8.70
C TYR A 101 18.77 -2.08 -7.34
N LEU A 102 18.11 -1.49 -6.33
CA LEU A 102 17.98 -2.06 -4.99
C LEU A 102 16.93 -3.18 -4.90
N PHE A 103 16.04 -3.27 -5.90
CA PHE A 103 14.85 -4.12 -5.83
C PHE A 103 14.85 -5.13 -6.98
N ALA A 104 15.93 -5.90 -7.09
CA ALA A 104 15.99 -7.02 -8.00
C ALA A 104 15.71 -8.34 -7.26
N GLY A 105 14.95 -9.21 -7.91
CA GLY A 105 14.67 -10.56 -7.46
C GLY A 105 15.17 -11.57 -8.48
N LEU A 106 15.74 -12.68 -8.02
CA LEU A 106 16.16 -13.79 -8.88
C LEU A 106 15.27 -15.01 -8.60
N SER A 107 14.63 -15.54 -9.65
CA SER A 107 14.05 -16.89 -9.61
C SER A 107 15.17 -17.88 -9.91
N GLU A 108 15.61 -18.65 -8.91
CA GLU A 108 16.63 -19.68 -9.10
C GLU A 108 16.15 -20.81 -10.02
N GLU A 109 14.84 -21.12 -10.00
CA GLU A 109 14.26 -22.20 -10.80
C GLU A 109 14.27 -21.86 -12.30
N ASP A 110 13.89 -20.62 -12.64
CA ASP A 110 13.77 -20.19 -14.04
C ASP A 110 15.01 -19.44 -14.55
N ASN A 111 15.96 -19.12 -13.66
CA ASN A 111 17.11 -18.26 -13.93
C ASN A 111 16.66 -16.90 -14.53
N GLU A 112 15.57 -16.35 -13.99
CA GLU A 112 14.97 -15.09 -14.41
C GLU A 112 15.23 -13.98 -13.38
N LEU A 113 15.72 -12.83 -13.87
CA LEU A 113 15.92 -11.63 -13.08
C LEU A 113 14.71 -10.70 -13.26
N VAL A 114 14.06 -10.35 -12.15
CA VAL A 114 12.97 -9.38 -12.09
C VAL A 114 13.46 -8.12 -11.40
N ILE A 115 13.17 -6.94 -11.97
CA ILE A 115 13.48 -5.66 -11.33
C ILE A 115 12.17 -4.93 -11.08
N GLU A 116 11.89 -4.62 -9.81
CA GLU A 116 10.73 -3.85 -9.42
C GLU A 116 10.95 -2.36 -9.72
N VAL A 117 10.11 -1.82 -10.60
CA VAL A 117 10.09 -0.38 -10.98
C VAL A 117 9.04 0.41 -10.19
N SER A 118 8.23 -0.29 -9.41
CA SER A 118 7.28 0.25 -8.45
C SER A 118 7.63 -0.19 -7.05
N VAL A 119 7.15 0.56 -6.05
CA VAL A 119 7.33 0.24 -4.64
C VAL A 119 6.90 -1.21 -4.38
N PRO A 120 7.81 -2.11 -3.96
CA PRO A 120 7.51 -3.53 -3.88
C PRO A 120 6.72 -3.86 -2.61
N PHE A 121 5.96 -4.95 -2.67
CA PHE A 121 5.37 -5.53 -1.48
C PHE A 121 6.47 -6.19 -0.64
N GLY A 122 6.46 -5.99 0.69
CA GLY A 122 7.49 -6.51 1.60
C GLY A 122 8.60 -5.53 1.98
N TRP A 123 8.72 -4.39 1.29
CA TRP A 123 9.65 -3.32 1.70
C TRP A 123 9.07 -2.49 2.86
N THR A 124 9.87 -2.26 3.89
CA THR A 124 9.48 -1.47 5.08
C THR A 124 9.17 -0.01 4.75
N GLY A 125 9.70 0.52 3.65
CA GLY A 125 9.38 1.86 3.16
C GLY A 125 8.11 1.97 2.33
N SER A 126 7.49 0.85 1.95
CA SER A 126 6.32 0.84 1.08
C SER A 126 5.10 1.56 1.66
N PRO A 127 4.71 1.33 2.93
CA PRO A 127 3.55 2.01 3.51
C PRO A 127 3.69 3.53 3.51
N GLY A 128 4.83 4.06 3.95
CA GLY A 128 5.06 5.51 4.00
C GLY A 128 5.22 6.14 2.61
N SER A 129 5.79 5.41 1.64
CA SER A 129 5.85 5.86 0.24
C SER A 129 4.44 5.99 -0.37
N TYR A 130 3.57 5.03 -0.10
CA TYR A 130 2.18 5.09 -0.55
C TYR A 130 1.36 6.15 0.18
N GLU A 131 1.68 6.43 1.45
CA GLU A 131 0.93 7.39 2.26
C GLU A 131 0.88 8.78 1.61
N ILE A 132 1.89 9.19 0.85
CA ILE A 132 1.85 10.45 0.09
C ILE A 132 0.67 10.47 -0.89
N VAL A 133 0.46 9.36 -1.62
CA VAL A 133 -0.66 9.20 -2.55
C VAL A 133 -1.97 9.00 -1.81
N GLY A 134 -1.98 8.18 -0.76
CA GLY A 134 -3.13 7.94 0.10
C GLY A 134 -3.66 9.22 0.76
N SER A 135 -2.76 10.09 1.23
CA SER A 135 -3.06 11.41 1.78
C SER A 135 -3.65 12.34 0.72
N ALA A 136 -3.17 12.32 -0.52
CA ALA A 136 -3.75 13.11 -1.60
C ALA A 136 -5.16 12.64 -1.97
N ILE A 137 -5.38 11.33 -2.10
CA ILE A 137 -6.71 10.72 -2.27
C ILE A 137 -7.61 11.17 -1.12
N SER A 138 -7.11 11.08 0.10
CA SER A 138 -7.84 11.43 1.30
C SER A 138 -8.24 12.90 1.35
N TYR A 139 -7.34 13.79 0.97
CA TYR A 139 -7.60 15.23 0.86
C TYR A 139 -8.69 15.52 -0.19
N VAL A 140 -8.59 14.94 -1.39
CA VAL A 140 -9.58 15.14 -2.45
C VAL A 140 -10.97 14.66 -2.01
N HIS A 141 -11.04 13.50 -1.35
CA HIS A 141 -12.30 12.96 -0.84
C HIS A 141 -12.89 13.80 0.30
N GLY A 142 -12.08 14.22 1.27
CA GLY A 142 -12.55 15.02 2.41
C GLY A 142 -13.03 16.42 2.01
N ASN A 143 -12.47 16.98 0.93
CA ASN A 143 -12.89 18.28 0.40
C ASN A 143 -14.02 18.17 -0.65
N HIS A 144 -14.46 16.96 -1.00
CA HIS A 144 -15.59 16.79 -1.90
C HIS A 144 -16.90 16.96 -1.12
N THR A 145 -17.78 17.82 -1.61
CA THR A 145 -19.11 18.06 -1.04
C THR A 145 -20.18 17.56 -2.01
N ASN A 146 -21.36 17.21 -1.49
CA ASN A 146 -22.55 17.07 -2.31
C ASN A 146 -23.74 17.75 -1.63
N GLU A 147 -24.92 17.70 -2.26
CA GLU A 147 -26.15 18.32 -1.72
C GLU A 147 -26.52 17.85 -0.31
N LEU A 148 -26.02 16.69 0.12
CA LEU A 148 -26.30 16.06 1.41
C LEU A 148 -25.19 16.35 2.45
N TYR A 149 -23.98 16.64 2.00
CA TYR A 149 -22.78 16.85 2.83
C TYR A 149 -22.08 18.15 2.43
N LEU A 150 -22.69 19.28 2.80
CA LEU A 150 -22.16 20.62 2.52
C LEU A 150 -20.83 20.91 3.21
N SER A 151 -20.51 20.19 4.29
CA SER A 151 -19.24 20.29 5.02
C SER A 151 -18.17 19.28 4.57
N GLY A 152 -18.45 18.49 3.53
CA GLY A 152 -17.58 17.40 3.07
C GLY A 152 -17.86 16.07 3.76
N PHE A 153 -17.26 15.00 3.23
CA PHE A 153 -17.34 13.66 3.81
C PHE A 153 -16.34 13.49 4.95
N PHE A 154 -16.73 12.77 6.00
CA PHE A 154 -15.77 12.32 6.99
C PHE A 154 -14.83 11.30 6.35
N ASN A 155 -13.54 11.56 6.48
CA ASN A 155 -12.49 10.69 5.99
C ASN A 155 -11.68 10.15 7.19
N TYR A 156 -11.55 8.83 7.26
CA TYR A 156 -10.73 8.15 8.23
C TYR A 156 -9.73 7.26 7.49
N CYS A 157 -8.47 7.69 7.43
CA CYS A 157 -7.32 6.85 7.07
C CYS A 157 -7.62 5.79 5.99
N ASN A 158 -7.92 6.24 4.77
CA ASN A 158 -8.29 5.42 3.59
C ASN A 158 -9.63 4.66 3.64
N GLY A 159 -10.48 4.90 4.65
CA GLY A 159 -11.87 4.46 4.72
C GLY A 159 -12.84 5.66 4.71
N LEU A 160 -13.99 5.50 4.04
CA LEU A 160 -15.03 6.53 3.91
C LEU A 160 -16.27 6.15 4.73
N ILE A 161 -17.04 7.15 5.15
CA ILE A 161 -18.41 6.97 5.65
C ILE A 161 -19.35 7.71 4.70
N GLN A 162 -20.31 7.01 4.08
CA GLN A 162 -21.25 7.58 3.12
C GLN A 162 -22.68 7.12 3.41
N ARG A 163 -23.65 8.05 3.38
CA ARG A 163 -25.08 7.72 3.34
C ARG A 163 -25.48 7.20 1.96
N VAL A 164 -26.32 6.17 1.94
CA VAL A 164 -27.11 5.77 0.76
C VAL A 164 -28.57 6.08 1.09
N THR A 165 -29.26 6.80 0.21
CA THR A 165 -30.71 7.03 0.28
C THR A 165 -31.48 5.87 -0.31
#